data_AF-A0A7C3LAZ0-F1
#
_entry.id   AF-A0A7C3LAZ0-F1
#
_cell.length_a   1.000
_cell.length_b   1.000
_cell.length_c   1.000
_cell.angle_alpha   90.00
_cell.angle_beta   90.00
_cell.angle_gamma   90.00
#
_symmetry.space_group_name_H-M   'P 1'
#
loop_
_entity.id
_entity.type
_entity.pdbx_description
1 polymer ?
#
loop_
_entity_poly.entity_id
_entity_poly.type
_entity_poly.pdbx_seq_one_letter_code
_entity_poly.pdbx_strand_id
1 'polypeptide(L)'
;MSTAAPLTNSRLNGLARKLVQDGLLNEETAQQACDQAASDKTPLVSYLVEKGILPSTTIAMAASQEFGIPLFDIDAMDLEQCAHGLVDDKLILKHTALPLYKRGNRLYVAVSDPTNLQALDEIKFHAGANAEPILVEDDKLRRIIDKIMEENDTTMDGLGDADLDDLDITGGDESDGSSDAIEPDIDDTPIVRFVNKVLLDAINKGASDLHFEPYEHEYRVRFRMDGILKEMFSPPVALASKIAARIKVMSQLDISERRVPQDGRMKMRLSRNRAIDFRVSTCPTLFGEKIVMRILDSASAKLGIDALGYEEDQKQLYLEALHKPYGMILVTGPTGSGKTVSLYTGL
;
A
#
# COMPACT_ATOMS: atom_id res chain seq x y z
N MET A 1 56.07 31.75 -8.31
CA MET A 1 54.94 32.27 -7.50
C MET A 1 53.69 31.62 -8.08
N SER A 2 53.37 30.38 -7.76
CA SER A 2 52.65 29.93 -6.55
C SER A 2 51.52 30.87 -6.17
N THR A 3 50.32 30.56 -6.69
CA THR A 3 49.05 30.96 -6.09
C THR A 3 48.27 29.66 -5.89
N ALA A 4 48.55 28.99 -4.77
CA ALA A 4 47.71 27.90 -4.28
C ALA A 4 46.34 28.50 -3.93
N ALA A 5 45.29 27.94 -4.53
CA ALA A 5 43.92 28.25 -4.16
C ALA A 5 43.68 27.93 -2.67
N PRO A 6 42.90 28.74 -1.95
CA PRO A 6 42.65 28.50 -0.53
C PRO A 6 41.95 27.15 -0.35
N LEU A 7 42.50 26.31 0.53
CA LEU A 7 41.85 25.08 0.98
C LEU A 7 40.62 25.47 1.81
N THR A 8 39.48 25.63 1.15
CA THR A 8 38.18 25.69 1.81
C THR A 8 37.92 24.33 2.45
N ASN A 9 37.58 24.35 3.73
CA ASN A 9 37.37 23.17 4.55
C ASN A 9 36.02 22.54 4.14
N SER A 10 36.01 21.90 2.96
CA SER A 10 34.82 21.34 2.33
C SER A 10 34.30 20.18 3.18
N ARG A 11 33.06 20.29 3.68
CA ARG A 11 32.34 19.20 4.36
C ARG A 11 31.81 18.15 3.37
N LEU A 12 32.08 18.33 2.07
CA LEU A 12 31.62 17.44 1.02
C LEU A 12 32.49 16.19 0.96
N ASN A 13 31.84 15.03 1.12
CA ASN A 13 32.46 13.71 1.06
C ASN A 13 31.79 12.85 -0.02
N GLY A 14 32.47 11.79 -0.44
CA GLY A 14 31.94 10.80 -1.38
C GLY A 14 31.49 11.42 -2.70
N LEU A 15 30.28 11.07 -3.14
CA LEU A 15 29.73 11.44 -4.43
C LEU A 15 29.55 12.96 -4.60
N ALA A 16 29.17 13.69 -3.53
CA ALA A 16 28.98 15.14 -3.59
C ALA A 16 30.28 15.88 -3.97
N ARG A 17 31.42 15.44 -3.43
CA ARG A 17 32.73 15.99 -3.74
C ARG A 17 33.13 15.71 -5.18
N LYS A 18 32.86 14.50 -5.66
CA LYS A 18 33.14 14.11 -7.05
C LYS A 18 32.39 14.98 -8.06
N LEU A 19 31.10 15.20 -7.83
CA LEU A 19 30.28 16.06 -8.71
C LEU A 19 30.82 17.49 -8.80
N VAL A 20 31.39 18.03 -7.71
CA VAL A 20 32.06 19.34 -7.71
C VAL A 20 33.40 19.30 -8.46
N GLN A 21 34.20 18.25 -8.26
CA GLN A 21 35.49 18.08 -8.94
C GLN A 21 35.35 17.93 -10.46
N ASP A 22 34.28 17.28 -10.91
CA ASP A 22 33.96 17.13 -12.33
C ASP A 22 33.32 18.39 -12.94
N GLY A 23 33.12 19.45 -12.14
CA GLY A 23 32.52 20.71 -12.58
C GLY A 23 31.02 20.62 -12.86
N LEU A 24 30.36 19.57 -12.40
CA LEU A 24 28.92 19.35 -12.57
C LEU A 24 28.09 20.14 -11.56
N LEU A 25 28.66 20.41 -10.38
CA LEU A 25 28.06 21.25 -9.34
C LEU A 25 29.06 22.28 -8.82
N ASN A 26 28.53 23.41 -8.40
CA ASN A 26 29.28 24.41 -7.65
C ASN A 26 29.36 23.95 -6.19
N GLU A 27 30.43 24.30 -5.47
CA GLU A 27 30.60 23.88 -4.07
C GLU A 27 29.43 24.35 -3.17
N GLU A 28 28.94 25.57 -3.40
CA GLU A 28 27.78 26.12 -2.68
C GLU A 28 26.49 25.32 -2.96
N THR A 29 26.22 24.99 -4.22
CA THR A 29 25.04 24.21 -4.63
C THR A 29 25.11 22.78 -4.11
N ALA A 30 26.30 22.16 -4.11
CA ALA A 30 26.48 20.82 -3.57
C ALA A 30 26.27 20.78 -2.05
N GLN A 31 26.74 21.80 -1.31
CA GLN A 31 26.52 21.88 0.14
C GLN A 31 25.04 22.08 0.46
N GLN A 32 24.37 22.99 -0.25
CA GLN A 32 22.92 23.21 -0.09
C GLN A 32 22.11 21.96 -0.42
N ALA A 33 22.48 21.21 -1.47
CA ALA A 33 21.82 19.97 -1.84
C ALA A 33 21.99 18.89 -0.75
N CYS A 34 23.19 18.76 -0.17
CA CYS A 34 23.44 17.84 0.95
C CYS A 34 22.61 18.21 2.19
N ASP A 35 22.57 19.50 2.55
CA ASP A 35 21.86 19.97 3.74
C ASP A 35 20.33 19.80 3.57
N GLN A 36 19.81 20.12 2.38
CA GLN A 36 18.39 19.97 2.08
C GLN A 36 17.98 18.51 1.97
N ALA A 37 18.78 17.66 1.31
CA ALA A 37 18.51 16.22 1.23
C ALA A 37 18.50 15.57 2.63
N ALA A 38 19.41 15.99 3.52
CA ALA A 38 19.43 15.54 4.91
C ALA A 38 18.19 16.00 5.70
N SER A 39 17.73 17.23 5.50
CA SER A 39 16.49 17.75 6.10
C SER A 39 15.24 16.98 5.60
N ASP A 40 15.19 16.70 4.30
CA ASP A 40 14.06 16.02 3.66
C ASP A 40 14.12 14.49 3.84
N LYS A 41 15.18 13.97 4.46
CA LYS A 41 15.46 12.53 4.66
C LYS A 41 15.47 11.74 3.34
N THR A 42 15.87 12.39 2.26
CA THR A 42 15.99 11.78 0.93
C THR A 42 17.46 11.57 0.58
N PRO A 43 17.82 10.50 -0.15
CA PRO A 43 19.17 10.33 -0.68
C PRO A 43 19.60 11.51 -1.56
N LEU A 44 20.89 11.87 -1.54
CA LEU A 44 21.43 13.00 -2.29
C LEU A 44 21.18 12.86 -3.80
N VAL A 45 21.43 11.67 -4.35
CA VAL A 45 21.24 11.39 -5.78
C VAL A 45 19.81 11.66 -6.20
N SER A 46 18.86 11.10 -5.45
CA SER A 46 17.44 11.29 -5.66
C SER A 46 17.01 12.75 -5.60
N TYR A 47 17.52 13.51 -4.61
CA TYR A 47 17.24 14.94 -4.50
C TYR A 47 17.73 15.73 -5.73
N LEU A 48 18.95 15.45 -6.20
CA LEU A 48 19.53 16.12 -7.37
C LEU A 48 18.73 15.86 -8.66
N VAL A 49 18.22 14.63 -8.81
CA VAL A 49 17.40 14.22 -9.96
C VAL A 49 15.99 14.82 -9.88
N GLU A 50 15.31 14.72 -8.73
CA GLU A 50 13.95 15.23 -8.54
C GLU A 50 13.84 16.76 -8.72
N LYS A 51 14.86 17.50 -8.27
CA LYS A 51 14.92 18.96 -8.44
C LYS A 51 15.41 19.38 -9.83
N GLY A 52 15.76 18.43 -10.70
CA GLY A 52 16.29 18.70 -12.04
C GLY A 52 17.64 19.43 -12.02
N ILE A 53 18.41 19.30 -10.95
CA ILE A 53 19.73 19.95 -10.80
C ILE A 53 20.74 19.24 -11.71
N LEU A 54 20.71 17.91 -11.73
CA LEU A 54 21.53 17.09 -12.61
C LEU A 54 20.74 15.90 -13.16
N PRO A 55 20.99 15.51 -14.42
CA PRO A 55 20.39 14.31 -14.97
C PRO A 55 21.01 13.05 -14.36
N SER A 56 20.14 12.06 -14.14
CA SER A 56 20.43 10.75 -13.56
C SER A 56 21.63 10.04 -14.24
N THR A 57 21.67 10.05 -15.58
CA THR A 57 22.79 9.52 -16.38
C THR A 57 24.15 10.09 -15.99
N THR A 58 24.23 11.41 -15.79
CA THR A 58 25.48 12.11 -15.51
C THR A 58 25.98 11.78 -14.10
N ILE A 59 25.07 11.69 -13.14
CA ILE A 59 25.39 11.30 -11.76
C ILE A 59 25.90 9.86 -11.74
N ALA A 60 25.21 8.94 -12.42
CA ALA A 60 25.60 7.54 -12.50
C ALA A 60 26.96 7.36 -13.20
N MET A 61 27.23 8.08 -14.29
CA MET A 61 28.55 8.05 -14.94
C MET A 61 29.67 8.56 -14.02
N ALA A 62 29.45 9.66 -13.30
CA ALA A 62 30.44 10.20 -12.37
C ALA A 62 30.71 9.24 -11.20
N ALA A 63 29.66 8.63 -10.64
CA ALA A 63 29.77 7.63 -9.57
C ALA A 63 30.49 6.36 -10.04
N SER A 64 30.22 5.87 -11.27
CA SER A 64 30.91 4.70 -11.83
C SER A 64 32.41 4.94 -11.97
N GLN A 65 32.80 6.13 -12.45
CA GLN A 65 34.21 6.51 -12.61
C GLN A 65 34.95 6.65 -11.29
N GLU A 66 34.31 7.20 -10.25
CA GLU A 66 34.94 7.43 -8.94
C GLU A 66 35.08 6.15 -8.13
N PHE A 67 34.01 5.35 -8.08
CA PHE A 67 33.94 4.19 -7.20
C PHE A 67 34.31 2.87 -7.89
N GLY A 68 34.54 2.88 -9.21
CA GLY A 68 34.93 1.70 -9.98
C GLY A 68 33.84 0.63 -10.10
N ILE A 69 32.57 1.03 -9.93
CA ILE A 69 31.41 0.13 -9.97
C ILE A 69 30.84 0.13 -11.40
N PRO A 70 30.51 -1.05 -11.96
CA PRO A 70 29.97 -1.13 -13.30
C PRO A 70 28.61 -0.41 -13.39
N LEU A 71 28.46 0.41 -14.43
CA LEU A 71 27.19 1.01 -14.82
C LEU A 71 26.41 0.03 -15.68
N PHE A 72 25.14 -0.18 -15.33
CA PHE A 72 24.23 -1.08 -16.04
C PHE A 72 22.96 -0.33 -16.46
N ASP A 73 22.51 -0.57 -17.68
CA ASP A 73 21.21 -0.08 -18.15
C ASP A 73 20.13 -1.07 -17.70
N ILE A 74 19.37 -0.66 -16.68
CA ILE A 74 18.36 -1.50 -16.06
C ILE A 74 17.18 -1.80 -17.00
N ASP A 75 16.93 -0.96 -18.02
CA ASP A 75 15.89 -1.17 -19.03
C ASP A 75 16.22 -2.35 -19.96
N ALA A 76 17.49 -2.76 -20.04
CA ALA A 76 17.91 -3.91 -20.85
C ALA A 76 17.67 -5.26 -20.14
N MET A 77 17.23 -5.24 -18.89
CA MET A 77 16.99 -6.43 -18.09
C MET A 77 15.56 -6.94 -18.24
N ASP A 78 15.40 -8.26 -18.31
CA ASP A 78 14.11 -8.92 -18.15
C ASP A 78 13.71 -8.96 -16.67
N LEU A 79 12.68 -8.20 -16.30
CA LEU A 79 12.19 -8.07 -14.93
C LEU A 79 11.60 -9.39 -14.39
N GLU A 80 11.12 -10.30 -15.25
CA GLU A 80 10.60 -11.60 -14.82
C GLU A 80 11.69 -12.50 -14.21
N GLN A 81 12.95 -12.27 -14.60
CA GLN A 81 14.12 -13.00 -14.09
C GLN A 81 14.81 -12.30 -12.91
N CYS A 82 14.25 -11.16 -12.48
CA CYS A 82 14.80 -10.36 -11.39
C CYS A 82 14.64 -11.09 -10.05
N ALA A 83 15.71 -11.17 -9.27
CA ALA A 83 15.72 -11.87 -7.99
C ALA A 83 15.11 -11.05 -6.83
N HIS A 84 14.09 -10.24 -7.12
CA HIS A 84 13.46 -9.31 -6.18
C HIS A 84 12.88 -10.03 -4.95
N GLY A 85 12.29 -11.22 -5.11
CA GLY A 85 11.74 -12.02 -4.00
C GLY A 85 12.76 -12.59 -3.00
N LEU A 86 14.06 -12.29 -3.14
CA LEU A 86 15.09 -12.66 -2.15
C LEU A 86 15.25 -11.65 -1.01
N VAL A 87 14.70 -10.45 -1.17
CA VAL A 87 14.82 -9.35 -0.20
C VAL A 87 13.42 -8.78 0.01
N ASP A 88 13.10 -8.44 1.26
CA ASP A 88 11.79 -7.86 1.56
C ASP A 88 11.59 -6.52 0.84
N ASP A 89 10.39 -6.31 0.30
CA ASP A 89 9.99 -5.08 -0.40
C ASP A 89 10.25 -3.82 0.44
N LYS A 90 10.11 -3.91 1.77
CA LYS A 90 10.44 -2.81 2.70
C LYS A 90 11.90 -2.39 2.62
N LEU A 91 12.82 -3.35 2.50
CA LEU A 91 14.25 -3.07 2.38
C LEU A 91 14.56 -2.48 1.00
N ILE A 92 13.91 -3.00 -0.05
CA ILE A 92 14.02 -2.49 -1.42
C ILE A 92 13.59 -1.02 -1.47
N LEU A 93 12.44 -0.69 -0.89
CA LEU A 93 11.89 0.67 -0.83
C LEU A 93 12.73 1.60 0.05
N LYS A 94 13.06 1.17 1.28
CA LYS A 94 13.83 1.97 2.25
C LYS A 94 15.16 2.42 1.67
N HIS A 95 15.85 1.53 0.97
CA HIS A 95 17.18 1.78 0.45
C HIS A 95 17.22 2.16 -1.02
N THR A 96 16.08 2.11 -1.72
CA THR A 96 16.01 2.26 -3.18
C THR A 96 17.06 1.36 -3.85
N ALA A 97 17.01 0.06 -3.53
CA ALA A 97 18.02 -0.90 -3.95
C ALA A 97 17.36 -2.21 -4.40
N LEU A 98 17.56 -2.59 -5.66
CA LEU A 98 16.84 -3.70 -6.29
C LEU A 98 17.77 -4.92 -6.50
N PRO A 99 17.47 -6.10 -5.94
CA PRO A 99 18.23 -7.31 -6.21
C PRO A 99 18.01 -7.79 -7.65
N LEU A 100 19.05 -7.76 -8.48
CA LEU A 100 18.95 -8.11 -9.89
C LEU A 100 19.10 -9.61 -10.12
N TYR A 101 20.20 -10.18 -9.65
CA TYR A 101 20.56 -11.56 -9.97
C TYR A 101 21.38 -12.21 -8.85
N LYS A 102 21.12 -13.49 -8.56
CA LYS A 102 21.90 -14.27 -7.60
C LYS A 102 22.71 -15.34 -8.31
N ARG A 103 24.02 -15.35 -8.06
CA ARG A 103 24.95 -16.40 -8.52
C ARG A 103 25.73 -16.98 -7.35
N GLY A 104 25.33 -18.16 -6.90
CA GLY A 104 25.91 -18.79 -5.72
C GLY A 104 25.71 -17.92 -4.47
N ASN A 105 26.81 -17.51 -3.83
CA ASN A 105 26.79 -16.64 -2.64
C ASN A 105 26.88 -15.13 -2.97
N ARG A 106 26.78 -14.74 -4.24
CA ARG A 106 26.81 -13.33 -4.65
C ARG A 106 25.43 -12.90 -5.14
N LEU A 107 24.92 -11.82 -4.58
CA LEU A 107 23.69 -11.16 -4.98
C LEU A 107 24.07 -9.82 -5.60
N TYR A 108 23.78 -9.64 -6.88
CA TYR A 108 24.00 -8.38 -7.57
C TYR A 108 22.81 -7.45 -7.29
N VAL A 109 23.08 -6.25 -6.76
CA VAL A 109 22.07 -5.30 -6.31
C VAL A 109 22.23 -3.99 -7.08
N ALA A 110 21.18 -3.57 -7.77
CA ALA A 110 21.10 -2.26 -8.40
C ALA A 110 21.00 -1.18 -7.32
N VAL A 111 21.88 -0.18 -7.40
CA VAL A 111 21.89 1.00 -6.52
C VAL A 111 22.13 2.26 -7.34
N SER A 112 21.53 3.37 -6.94
CA SER A 112 21.79 4.69 -7.54
C SER A 112 22.91 5.47 -6.82
N ASP A 113 23.11 5.18 -5.53
CA ASP A 113 24.19 5.75 -4.73
C ASP A 113 25.08 4.64 -4.14
N PRO A 114 26.32 4.47 -4.62
CA PRO A 114 27.23 3.44 -4.12
C PRO A 114 27.82 3.76 -2.75
N THR A 115 27.62 4.97 -2.22
CA THR A 115 28.12 5.37 -0.91
C THR A 115 27.23 4.92 0.24
N ASN A 116 26.02 4.45 -0.06
CA ASN A 116 25.10 3.88 0.93
C ASN A 116 25.48 2.42 1.27
N LEU A 117 26.58 2.27 2.01
CA LEU A 117 27.06 0.95 2.44
C LEU A 117 26.07 0.24 3.38
N GLN A 118 25.29 1.01 4.15
CA GLN A 118 24.27 0.47 5.05
C GLN A 118 23.20 -0.33 4.30
N ALA A 119 22.78 0.13 3.12
CA ALA A 119 21.84 -0.60 2.27
C ALA A 119 22.36 -1.99 1.90
N LEU A 120 23.62 -2.07 1.46
CA LEU A 120 24.25 -3.33 1.05
C LEU A 120 24.42 -4.29 2.22
N ASP A 121 24.78 -3.80 3.41
CA ASP A 121 24.93 -4.63 4.60
C ASP A 121 23.59 -5.17 5.10
N GLU A 122 22.53 -4.35 5.12
CA GLU A 122 21.17 -4.79 5.50
C GLU A 122 20.64 -5.84 4.50
N ILE A 123 20.82 -5.62 3.19
CA ILE A 123 20.44 -6.57 2.14
C ILE A 123 21.24 -7.87 2.24
N LYS A 124 22.55 -7.79 2.51
CA LYS A 124 23.41 -8.95 2.70
C LYS A 124 22.95 -9.81 3.89
N PHE A 125 22.62 -9.17 5.00
CA PHE A 125 22.12 -9.86 6.20
C PHE A 125 20.80 -10.58 5.92
N HIS A 126 19.88 -9.91 5.22
CA HIS A 126 18.57 -10.45 4.90
C HIS A 126 18.63 -11.61 3.88
N ALA A 127 19.31 -11.41 2.75
CA ALA A 127 19.38 -12.39 1.66
C ALA A 127 20.34 -13.57 1.94
N GLY A 128 21.12 -13.49 3.02
CA GLY A 128 22.16 -14.48 3.36
C GLY A 128 23.24 -14.64 2.28
N ALA A 129 23.48 -13.61 1.47
CA ALA A 129 24.40 -13.60 0.35
C ALA A 129 25.19 -12.29 0.30
N ASN A 130 26.42 -12.31 -0.21
CA ASN A 130 27.22 -11.09 -0.37
C ASN A 130 26.57 -10.18 -1.43
N ALA A 131 26.11 -9.01 -1.00
CA ALA A 131 25.57 -7.97 -1.87
C ALA A 131 26.70 -7.27 -2.63
N GLU A 132 26.70 -7.40 -3.96
CA GLU A 132 27.63 -6.76 -4.89
C GLU A 132 26.88 -5.63 -5.60
N PRO A 133 27.28 -4.35 -5.42
CA PRO A 133 26.58 -3.24 -6.02
C PRO A 133 26.81 -3.20 -7.54
N ILE A 134 25.74 -2.90 -8.27
CA ILE A 134 25.76 -2.51 -9.68
C ILE A 134 25.10 -1.14 -9.76
N LEU A 135 25.77 -0.20 -10.42
CA LEU A 135 25.28 1.16 -10.50
C LEU A 135 24.25 1.28 -11.63
N VAL A 136 23.16 1.96 -11.35
CA VAL A 136 22.09 2.24 -12.33
C VAL A 136 21.64 3.71 -12.20
N GLU A 137 20.89 4.17 -13.20
CA GLU A 137 20.24 5.47 -13.19
C GLU A 137 19.10 5.50 -12.14
N ASP A 138 19.04 6.54 -11.30
CA ASP A 138 18.11 6.68 -10.16
C ASP A 138 16.65 6.74 -10.59
N ASP A 139 16.36 7.53 -11.62
CA ASP A 139 15.03 7.66 -12.22
C ASP A 139 14.52 6.34 -12.80
N LYS A 140 15.38 5.57 -13.47
CA LYS A 140 15.01 4.25 -14.00
C LYS A 140 14.81 3.24 -12.88
N LEU A 141 15.71 3.22 -11.89
CA LEU A 141 15.62 2.33 -10.73
C LEU A 141 14.32 2.51 -9.97
N ARG A 142 13.94 3.76 -9.67
CA ARG A 142 12.69 4.09 -8.98
C ARG A 142 11.46 3.67 -9.78
N ARG A 143 11.42 3.99 -11.08
CA ARG A 143 10.32 3.55 -11.97
C ARG A 143 10.13 2.04 -11.96
N ILE A 144 11.23 1.27 -11.95
CA ILE A 144 11.17 -0.19 -11.94
C ILE A 144 10.75 -0.71 -10.57
N ILE A 145 11.26 -0.14 -9.48
CA ILE A 145 10.82 -0.49 -8.12
C ILE A 145 9.31 -0.23 -8.00
N ASP A 146 8.83 0.95 -8.40
CA ASP A 146 7.41 1.30 -8.37
C ASP A 146 6.58 0.29 -9.17
N LYS A 147 7.03 -0.07 -10.38
CA LYS A 147 6.35 -1.07 -11.23
C LYS A 147 6.30 -2.46 -10.56
N ILE A 148 7.40 -2.91 -9.96
CA ILE A 148 7.44 -4.21 -9.24
C ILE A 148 6.51 -4.17 -8.03
N MET A 149 6.49 -3.05 -7.30
CA MET A 149 5.59 -2.89 -6.15
C MET A 149 4.12 -2.90 -6.60
N GLU A 150 3.77 -2.19 -7.68
CA GLU A 150 2.42 -2.18 -8.25
C GLU A 150 1.99 -3.58 -8.75
N GLU A 151 2.89 -4.31 -9.41
CA GLU A 151 2.61 -5.68 -9.86
C GLU A 151 2.41 -6.64 -8.67
N ASN A 152 3.25 -6.56 -7.63
CA ASN A 152 3.10 -7.34 -6.40
C ASN A 152 1.82 -7.01 -5.63
N ASP A 153 1.38 -5.74 -5.64
CA ASP A 153 0.12 -5.30 -5.04
C ASP A 153 -1.11 -5.91 -5.75
N THR A 154 -0.97 -6.30 -7.02
CA THR A 154 -2.02 -6.96 -7.80
C THR A 154 -2.02 -8.49 -7.71
N THR A 155 -0.89 -9.14 -7.41
CA THR A 155 -0.77 -10.62 -7.53
C THR A 155 -0.74 -11.43 -6.24
N MET A 156 -0.41 -10.88 -5.08
CA MET A 156 -0.60 -11.42 -3.71
C MET A 156 0.51 -10.86 -2.80
N ASP A 157 0.14 -10.45 -1.57
CA ASP A 157 1.02 -10.14 -0.40
C ASP A 157 1.46 -8.68 -0.13
N GLY A 158 0.83 -7.67 -0.75
CA GLY A 158 1.06 -6.25 -0.46
C GLY A 158 0.43 -5.67 0.83
N LEU A 159 0.56 -6.35 1.98
CA LEU A 159 0.39 -5.69 3.29
C LEU A 159 1.51 -6.17 4.20
N GLY A 160 2.60 -5.40 4.20
CA GLY A 160 3.68 -5.60 5.13
C GLY A 160 3.19 -5.52 6.57
N ASP A 161 3.81 -6.30 7.44
CA ASP A 161 3.47 -6.53 8.85
C ASP A 161 3.41 -5.28 9.77
N ALA A 162 3.65 -4.09 9.22
CA ALA A 162 3.71 -2.82 9.95
C ALA A 162 2.58 -1.84 9.56
N ASP A 163 1.95 -1.99 8.38
CA ASP A 163 0.85 -1.10 7.96
C ASP A 163 -0.52 -1.58 8.48
N LEU A 164 -0.60 -2.83 8.95
CA LEU A 164 -1.80 -3.38 9.58
C LEU A 164 -2.03 -2.81 10.99
N ASP A 165 -0.97 -2.30 11.64
CA ASP A 165 -1.01 -1.68 12.96
C ASP A 165 -1.40 -0.19 12.90
N ASP A 166 -1.23 0.47 11.75
CA ASP A 166 -1.55 1.90 11.54
C ASP A 166 -2.99 2.13 11.00
N LEU A 167 -3.77 1.06 10.88
CA LEU A 167 -5.20 1.14 10.54
C LEU A 167 -6.01 1.60 11.76
N ASP A 168 -6.28 2.90 11.80
CA ASP A 168 -7.21 3.51 12.77
C ASP A 168 -8.64 2.99 12.55
N ILE A 169 -8.98 1.91 13.27
CA ILE A 169 -10.35 1.39 13.38
C ILE A 169 -11.03 2.12 14.53
N THR A 170 -11.65 3.26 14.21
CA THR A 170 -12.47 3.99 15.18
C THR A 170 -13.88 3.42 15.16
N GLY A 171 -14.30 2.79 16.26
CA GLY A 171 -15.70 2.44 16.48
C GLY A 171 -16.57 3.72 16.52
N GLY A 172 -17.66 3.72 15.77
CA GLY A 172 -18.47 4.92 15.54
C GLY A 172 -19.38 5.27 16.72
N ASP A 173 -18.98 6.25 17.51
CA ASP A 173 -19.74 7.48 17.87
C ASP A 173 -18.88 8.30 18.84
N GLU A 174 -18.73 9.60 18.58
CA GLU A 174 -18.09 10.54 19.50
C GLU A 174 -19.02 10.78 20.71
N SER A 175 -18.81 10.02 21.79
CA SER A 175 -19.27 10.43 23.12
C SER A 175 -18.46 9.76 24.24
N ASP A 176 -17.69 10.60 24.93
CA ASP A 176 -17.12 10.50 26.28
C ASP A 176 -16.95 9.14 26.97
N GLY A 177 -15.68 8.87 27.32
CA GLY A 177 -15.33 8.75 28.74
C GLY A 177 -15.66 7.45 29.44
N SER A 178 -14.98 6.37 29.06
CA SER A 178 -14.39 5.36 29.96
C SER A 178 -14.07 4.11 29.15
N SER A 179 -12.81 3.68 29.14
CA SER A 179 -12.50 2.30 28.78
C SER A 179 -11.24 1.89 29.50
N ASP A 180 -11.41 0.91 30.39
CA ASP A 180 -10.41 -0.09 30.67
C ASP A 180 -9.95 -0.64 29.32
N ALA A 181 -8.80 -0.15 28.85
CA ALA A 181 -8.13 -0.70 27.70
C ALA A 181 -7.63 -2.10 28.10
N ILE A 182 -8.36 -3.12 27.66
CA ILE A 182 -7.87 -4.49 27.68
C ILE A 182 -6.67 -4.50 26.73
N GLU A 183 -5.46 -4.58 27.29
CA GLU A 183 -4.23 -4.75 26.52
C GLU A 183 -4.37 -5.98 25.61
N PRO A 184 -4.03 -5.88 24.31
CA PRO A 184 -4.08 -7.03 23.43
C PRO A 184 -3.04 -8.05 23.88
N ASP A 185 -3.50 -9.28 24.12
CA ASP A 185 -2.63 -10.42 24.44
C ASP A 185 -1.68 -10.68 23.25
N ILE A 186 -0.42 -10.99 23.51
CA ILE A 186 0.65 -11.11 22.49
C ILE A 186 0.29 -12.16 21.40
N ASP A 187 -0.58 -13.12 21.73
CA ASP A 187 -1.04 -14.23 20.88
C ASP A 187 -2.16 -13.84 19.87
N ASP A 188 -2.76 -12.66 19.99
CA ASP A 188 -3.84 -12.23 19.08
C ASP A 188 -3.35 -11.54 17.80
N THR A 189 -2.06 -11.18 17.75
CA THR A 189 -1.42 -10.49 16.61
C THR A 189 -1.64 -11.18 15.26
N PRO A 190 -1.54 -12.52 15.11
CA PRO A 190 -1.79 -13.19 13.82
C PRO A 190 -3.26 -13.12 13.37
N ILE A 191 -4.20 -13.14 14.30
CA ILE A 191 -5.64 -13.11 13.99
C ILE A 191 -6.07 -11.71 13.59
N VAL A 192 -5.58 -10.69 14.30
CA VAL A 192 -5.79 -9.28 13.95
C VAL A 192 -5.34 -9.04 12.51
N ARG A 193 -4.12 -9.48 12.18
CA ARG A 193 -3.56 -9.36 10.83
C ARG A 193 -4.38 -10.08 9.77
N PHE A 194 -4.80 -11.31 10.06
CA PHE A 194 -5.65 -12.08 9.15
C PHE A 194 -6.98 -11.35 8.86
N VAL A 195 -7.68 -10.89 9.89
CA VAL A 195 -8.97 -10.19 9.73
C VAL A 195 -8.79 -8.91 8.92
N ASN A 196 -7.78 -8.10 9.24
CA ASN A 196 -7.50 -6.86 8.50
C ASN A 196 -7.15 -7.14 7.03
N LYS A 197 -6.32 -8.16 6.76
CA LYS A 197 -5.98 -8.59 5.39
C LYS A 197 -7.23 -8.99 4.62
N VAL A 198 -8.10 -9.81 5.21
CA VAL A 198 -9.35 -10.24 4.57
C VAL A 198 -10.27 -9.05 4.23
N LEU A 199 -10.36 -8.05 5.11
CA LEU A 199 -11.16 -6.84 4.88
C LEU A 199 -10.60 -6.00 3.73
N LEU A 200 -9.28 -5.82 3.68
CA LEU A 200 -8.60 -5.08 2.64
C LEU A 200 -8.70 -5.78 1.29
N ASP A 201 -8.46 -7.08 1.24
CA ASP A 201 -8.65 -7.91 0.04
C ASP A 201 -10.07 -7.78 -0.52
N ALA A 202 -11.08 -7.76 0.35
CA ALA A 202 -12.47 -7.62 -0.08
C ALA A 202 -12.74 -6.25 -0.70
N ILE A 203 -12.16 -5.17 -0.15
CA ILE A 203 -12.28 -3.83 -0.72
C ILE A 203 -11.56 -3.73 -2.06
N ASN A 204 -10.31 -4.19 -2.12
CA ASN A 204 -9.48 -4.12 -3.34
C ASN A 204 -10.10 -4.93 -4.48
N LYS A 205 -10.74 -6.07 -4.17
CA LYS A 205 -11.47 -6.90 -5.14
C LYS A 205 -12.90 -6.41 -5.43
N GLY A 206 -13.34 -5.29 -4.85
CA GLY A 206 -14.65 -4.69 -5.11
C GLY A 206 -15.83 -5.54 -4.62
N ALA A 207 -15.67 -6.28 -3.52
CA ALA A 207 -16.74 -7.12 -2.98
C ALA A 207 -17.85 -6.28 -2.33
N SER A 208 -19.11 -6.74 -2.44
CA SER A 208 -20.27 -6.11 -1.78
C SER A 208 -20.53 -6.66 -0.38
N ASP A 209 -20.28 -7.95 -0.17
CA ASP A 209 -20.50 -8.64 1.10
C ASP A 209 -19.37 -9.64 1.35
N LEU A 210 -18.92 -9.77 2.60
CA LEU A 210 -18.04 -10.82 3.09
C LEU A 210 -18.83 -11.78 3.97
N HIS A 211 -18.54 -13.06 3.82
CA HIS A 211 -19.22 -14.14 4.55
C HIS A 211 -18.18 -15.01 5.24
N PHE A 212 -18.24 -15.11 6.56
CA PHE A 212 -17.46 -16.01 7.39
C PHE A 212 -18.36 -17.15 7.85
N GLU A 213 -18.07 -18.38 7.41
CA GLU A 213 -19.00 -19.50 7.53
C GLU A 213 -18.32 -20.70 8.20
N PRO A 214 -18.66 -20.99 9.47
CA PRO A 214 -18.20 -22.20 10.16
C PRO A 214 -19.06 -23.42 9.78
N TYR A 215 -18.36 -24.50 9.46
CA TYR A 215 -18.91 -25.85 9.27
C TYR A 215 -18.20 -26.84 10.20
N GLU A 216 -18.62 -28.10 10.17
CA GLU A 216 -18.11 -29.15 11.05
C GLU A 216 -16.60 -29.41 10.87
N HIS A 217 -16.11 -29.37 9.64
CA HIS A 217 -14.74 -29.74 9.28
C HIS A 217 -14.00 -28.66 8.49
N GLU A 218 -14.68 -27.59 8.09
CA GLU A 218 -14.11 -26.50 7.31
C GLU A 218 -14.58 -25.15 7.84
N TYR A 219 -13.74 -24.14 7.69
CA TYR A 219 -14.09 -22.75 7.94
C TYR A 219 -13.71 -21.94 6.71
N ARG A 220 -14.71 -21.35 6.06
CA ARG A 220 -14.50 -20.65 4.79
C ARG A 220 -14.91 -19.20 4.86
N VAL A 221 -14.19 -18.39 4.10
CA VAL A 221 -14.49 -16.98 3.89
C VAL A 221 -14.82 -16.78 2.41
N ARG A 222 -16.01 -16.25 2.14
CA ARG A 222 -16.50 -15.99 0.78
C ARG A 222 -16.77 -14.52 0.55
N PHE A 223 -16.43 -14.02 -0.62
CA PHE A 223 -16.77 -12.67 -1.06
C PHE A 223 -17.90 -12.74 -2.06
N ARG A 224 -18.84 -11.80 -1.96
CA ARG A 224 -19.79 -11.54 -3.03
C ARG A 224 -19.21 -10.47 -3.95
N MET A 225 -18.87 -10.85 -5.17
CA MET A 225 -18.41 -9.95 -6.22
C MET A 225 -19.40 -10.06 -7.38
N ASP A 226 -19.93 -8.94 -7.85
CA ASP A 226 -20.93 -8.88 -8.92
C ASP A 226 -22.13 -9.82 -8.71
N GLY A 227 -22.56 -9.95 -7.45
CA GLY A 227 -23.66 -10.82 -7.06
C GLY A 227 -23.30 -12.30 -6.86
N ILE A 228 -22.12 -12.74 -7.29
CA ILE A 228 -21.64 -14.12 -7.23
C ILE A 228 -20.77 -14.33 -5.98
N LEU A 229 -21.02 -15.41 -5.24
CA LEU A 229 -20.20 -15.80 -4.11
C LEU A 229 -18.98 -16.60 -4.58
N LYS A 230 -17.77 -16.14 -4.24
CA LYS A 230 -16.53 -16.88 -4.45
C LYS A 230 -15.84 -17.14 -3.13
N GLU A 231 -15.32 -18.34 -2.95
CA GLU A 231 -14.48 -18.68 -1.81
C GLU A 231 -13.07 -18.14 -2.01
N MET A 232 -12.58 -17.43 -1.00
CA MET A 232 -11.31 -16.70 -1.08
C MET A 232 -10.29 -17.22 -0.07
N PHE A 233 -10.76 -17.65 1.12
CA PHE A 233 -9.90 -18.18 2.17
C PHE A 233 -10.55 -19.37 2.84
N SER A 234 -9.73 -20.36 3.23
CA SER A 234 -10.15 -21.52 4.03
C SER A 234 -9.24 -21.67 5.26
N PRO A 235 -9.33 -20.76 6.25
CA PRO A 235 -8.55 -20.85 7.49
C PRO A 235 -8.87 -22.11 8.32
N PRO A 236 -7.96 -22.56 9.21
CA PRO A 236 -8.23 -23.67 10.11
C PRO A 236 -9.44 -23.43 11.01
N VAL A 237 -10.28 -24.46 11.21
CA VAL A 237 -11.50 -24.40 12.05
C VAL A 237 -11.21 -23.94 13.48
N ALA A 238 -10.04 -24.27 14.01
CA ALA A 238 -9.60 -23.86 15.35
C ALA A 238 -9.55 -22.33 15.54
N LEU A 239 -9.43 -21.55 14.45
CA LEU A 239 -9.38 -20.09 14.50
C LEU A 239 -10.77 -19.43 14.45
N ALA A 240 -11.85 -20.17 14.17
CA ALA A 240 -13.17 -19.59 13.94
C ALA A 240 -13.67 -18.75 15.12
N SER A 241 -13.49 -19.23 16.35
CA SER A 241 -13.90 -18.52 17.57
C SER A 241 -13.08 -17.26 17.83
N LYS A 242 -11.77 -17.30 17.58
CA LYS A 242 -10.87 -16.15 17.72
C LYS A 242 -11.17 -15.07 16.67
N ILE A 243 -11.44 -15.48 15.43
CA ILE A 243 -11.85 -14.57 14.35
C ILE A 243 -13.19 -13.90 14.66
N ALA A 244 -14.17 -14.66 15.15
CA ALA A 244 -15.46 -14.12 15.55
C ALA A 244 -15.32 -13.09 16.69
N ALA A 245 -14.51 -13.40 17.71
CA ALA A 245 -14.22 -12.47 18.80
C ALA A 245 -13.56 -11.17 18.29
N ARG A 246 -12.57 -11.28 17.40
CA ARG A 246 -11.90 -10.11 16.82
C ARG A 246 -12.88 -9.20 16.05
N ILE A 247 -13.74 -9.78 15.21
CA ILE A 247 -14.74 -9.00 14.46
C ILE A 247 -15.74 -8.33 15.42
N LYS A 248 -16.15 -9.03 16.49
CA LYS A 248 -17.02 -8.46 17.53
C LYS A 248 -16.38 -7.26 18.22
N VAL A 249 -15.11 -7.35 18.61
CA VAL A 249 -14.34 -6.22 19.17
C VAL A 249 -14.36 -5.02 18.20
N MET A 250 -14.01 -5.25 16.94
CA MET A 250 -13.97 -4.18 15.92
C MET A 250 -15.33 -3.51 15.68
N SER A 251 -16.41 -4.25 15.93
CA SER A 251 -17.80 -3.82 15.70
C SER A 251 -18.53 -3.40 16.98
N GLN A 252 -17.81 -3.29 18.12
CA GLN A 252 -18.37 -2.98 19.44
C GLN A 252 -19.51 -3.93 19.88
N LEU A 253 -19.38 -5.22 19.55
CA LEU A 253 -20.34 -6.27 19.92
C LEU A 253 -19.90 -7.02 21.18
N ASP A 254 -20.85 -7.65 21.87
CA ASP A 254 -20.58 -8.44 23.07
C ASP A 254 -19.91 -9.77 22.68
N ILE A 255 -18.65 -9.91 23.08
CA ILE A 255 -17.79 -11.08 22.84
C ILE A 255 -18.24 -12.29 23.67
N SER A 256 -18.79 -12.04 24.85
CA SER A 256 -19.23 -13.06 25.80
C SER A 256 -20.53 -13.72 25.36
N GLU A 257 -21.41 -12.96 24.71
CA GLU A 257 -22.67 -13.46 24.19
C GLU A 257 -22.49 -14.07 22.80
N ARG A 258 -22.90 -15.32 22.63
CA ARG A 258 -22.74 -16.11 21.39
C ARG A 258 -24.01 -16.87 20.99
N ARG A 259 -25.11 -16.68 21.72
CA ARG A 259 -26.35 -17.47 21.60
C ARG A 259 -27.48 -16.69 20.93
N VAL A 260 -27.31 -15.39 20.74
CA VAL A 260 -28.27 -14.52 20.05
C VAL A 260 -27.58 -13.81 18.88
N PRO A 261 -28.31 -13.52 17.78
CA PRO A 261 -27.79 -12.67 16.73
C PRO A 261 -27.41 -11.28 17.25
N GLN A 262 -26.36 -10.68 16.69
CA GLN A 262 -25.91 -9.34 17.02
C GLN A 262 -25.64 -8.54 15.75
N ASP A 263 -25.95 -7.25 15.77
CA ASP A 263 -25.74 -6.34 14.66
C ASP A 263 -24.91 -5.14 15.12
N GLY A 264 -23.89 -4.79 14.33
CA GLY A 264 -22.94 -3.74 14.64
C GLY A 264 -22.50 -2.99 13.39
N ARG A 265 -21.69 -1.96 13.61
CA ARG A 265 -21.06 -1.18 12.56
C ARG A 265 -19.60 -1.00 12.90
N MET A 266 -18.76 -0.93 11.87
CA MET A 266 -17.36 -0.54 12.03
C MET A 266 -16.96 0.34 10.86
N LYS A 267 -15.98 1.21 11.10
CA LYS A 267 -15.43 2.10 10.08
C LYS A 267 -13.94 1.82 9.95
N MET A 268 -13.48 1.63 8.71
CA MET A 268 -12.07 1.40 8.41
C MET A 268 -11.55 2.55 7.56
N ARG A 269 -10.53 3.25 8.07
CA ARG A 269 -9.86 4.34 7.34
C ARG A 269 -8.74 3.73 6.50
N LEU A 270 -8.82 3.90 5.18
CA LEU A 270 -7.80 3.43 4.23
C LEU A 270 -6.75 4.52 3.94
N SER A 271 -7.18 5.77 3.97
CA SER A 271 -6.31 6.95 3.80
C SER A 271 -6.97 8.17 4.43
N ARG A 272 -6.27 9.31 4.45
CA ARG A 272 -6.80 10.59 4.97
C ARG A 272 -8.16 10.97 4.40
N ASN A 273 -8.44 10.59 3.14
CA ASN A 273 -9.65 10.98 2.41
C ASN A 273 -10.59 9.82 2.05
N ARG A 274 -10.25 8.58 2.42
CA ARG A 274 -11.07 7.40 2.09
C ARG A 274 -11.31 6.56 3.34
N ALA A 275 -12.59 6.43 3.70
CA ALA A 275 -13.05 5.55 4.74
C ALA A 275 -14.18 4.67 4.22
N ILE A 276 -14.19 3.43 4.65
CA ILE A 276 -15.18 2.42 4.29
C ILE A 276 -15.98 2.08 5.54
N ASP A 277 -17.30 2.14 5.42
CA ASP A 277 -18.21 1.75 6.48
C ASP A 277 -18.66 0.30 6.27
N PHE A 278 -18.69 -0.47 7.34
CA PHE A 278 -19.16 -1.85 7.31
C PHE A 278 -20.38 -2.00 8.21
N ARG A 279 -21.36 -2.77 7.74
CA ARG A 279 -22.43 -3.30 8.59
C ARG A 279 -22.15 -4.76 8.88
N VAL A 280 -22.06 -5.11 10.15
CA VAL A 280 -21.65 -6.44 10.60
C VAL A 280 -22.84 -7.10 11.29
N SER A 281 -23.14 -8.34 10.90
CA SER A 281 -24.16 -9.15 11.54
C SER A 281 -23.55 -10.50 11.93
N THR A 282 -23.70 -10.90 13.18
CA THR A 282 -23.33 -12.23 13.68
C THR A 282 -24.60 -13.03 13.95
N CYS A 283 -24.57 -14.33 13.66
CA CYS A 283 -25.69 -15.23 13.93
C CYS A 283 -25.16 -16.57 14.44
N PRO A 284 -25.66 -17.10 15.57
CA PRO A 284 -25.28 -18.41 16.07
C PRO A 284 -25.70 -19.52 15.11
N THR A 285 -24.81 -20.48 14.87
CA THR A 285 -25.02 -21.68 14.08
C THR A 285 -24.53 -22.92 14.84
N LEU A 286 -24.73 -24.12 14.28
CA LEU A 286 -24.33 -25.39 14.91
C LEU A 286 -22.83 -25.47 15.22
N PHE A 287 -21.97 -24.88 14.38
CA PHE A 287 -20.52 -25.04 14.44
C PHE A 287 -19.78 -23.75 14.81
N GLY A 288 -20.50 -22.74 15.30
CA GLY A 288 -19.95 -21.43 15.66
C GLY A 288 -20.84 -20.29 15.23
N GLU A 289 -20.30 -19.09 15.11
CA GLU A 289 -21.04 -17.91 14.67
C GLU A 289 -20.77 -17.65 13.18
N LYS A 290 -21.85 -17.59 12.39
CA LYS A 290 -21.79 -17.08 11.03
C LYS A 290 -21.76 -15.57 11.08
N ILE A 291 -20.79 -14.96 10.39
CA ILE A 291 -20.65 -13.50 10.34
C ILE A 291 -20.80 -13.05 8.88
N VAL A 292 -21.60 -12.02 8.68
CA VAL A 292 -21.75 -11.36 7.38
C VAL A 292 -21.41 -9.89 7.55
N MET A 293 -20.55 -9.37 6.67
CA MET A 293 -20.18 -7.96 6.66
C MET A 293 -20.53 -7.36 5.30
N ARG A 294 -21.35 -6.30 5.29
CA ARG A 294 -21.64 -5.54 4.08
C ARG A 294 -20.71 -4.34 3.99
N ILE A 295 -20.01 -4.23 2.86
CA ILE A 295 -19.14 -3.09 2.54
C ILE A 295 -20.02 -1.94 2.02
N LEU A 296 -19.86 -0.76 2.59
CA LEU A 296 -20.46 0.48 2.12
C LEU A 296 -19.33 1.47 1.79
N ASP A 297 -19.02 1.60 0.50
CA ASP A 297 -18.07 2.60 0.02
C ASP A 297 -18.79 3.93 -0.22
N SER A 298 -18.67 4.85 0.75
CA SER A 298 -19.25 6.19 0.73
C SER A 298 -18.73 7.06 -0.43
N ALA A 299 -17.58 6.73 -1.04
CA ALA A 299 -17.02 7.47 -2.17
C ALA A 299 -17.68 7.10 -3.51
N SER A 300 -18.24 5.89 -3.63
CA SER A 300 -18.97 5.45 -4.83
C SER A 300 -20.23 6.28 -5.12
N ALA A 301 -20.71 7.05 -4.13
CA ALA A 301 -21.84 7.96 -4.26
C ALA A 301 -21.52 9.26 -5.04
N LYS A 302 -20.26 9.54 -5.40
CA LYS A 302 -19.86 10.73 -6.17
C LYS A 302 -19.66 10.47 -7.67
N LEU A 303 -20.39 9.51 -8.25
CA LEU A 303 -20.46 9.38 -9.70
C LEU A 303 -21.30 10.53 -10.25
N GLY A 304 -20.71 11.36 -11.12
CA GLY A 304 -21.42 12.40 -11.85
C GLY A 304 -22.42 11.80 -12.85
N ILE A 305 -23.48 12.53 -13.19
CA ILE A 305 -24.55 12.05 -14.08
C ILE A 305 -24.02 11.57 -15.44
N ASP A 306 -22.91 12.15 -15.90
CA ASP A 306 -22.25 11.80 -17.16
C ASP A 306 -21.65 10.40 -17.16
N ALA A 307 -21.30 9.86 -15.99
CA ALA A 307 -20.71 8.54 -15.85
C ALA A 307 -21.76 7.41 -15.77
N LEU A 308 -23.07 7.74 -15.74
CA LEU A 308 -24.16 6.76 -15.67
C LEU A 308 -24.49 6.13 -17.03
N GLY A 309 -23.91 6.63 -18.13
CA GLY A 309 -24.10 6.08 -19.47
C GLY A 309 -25.45 6.41 -20.09
N TYR A 310 -26.09 7.50 -19.66
CA TYR A 310 -27.28 8.02 -20.36
C TYR A 310 -26.89 8.59 -21.72
N GLU A 311 -27.73 8.34 -22.73
CA GLU A 311 -27.72 9.12 -23.96
C GLU A 311 -28.16 10.57 -23.66
N GLU A 312 -27.76 11.53 -24.49
CA GLU A 312 -27.96 12.96 -24.21
C GLU A 312 -29.45 13.32 -24.02
N ASP A 313 -30.34 12.70 -24.78
CA ASP A 313 -31.79 12.88 -24.67
C ASP A 313 -32.35 12.28 -23.37
N GLN A 314 -31.89 11.11 -22.95
CA GLN A 314 -32.27 10.46 -21.69
C GLN A 314 -31.80 11.26 -20.48
N LYS A 315 -30.56 11.75 -20.52
CA LYS A 315 -29.98 12.59 -19.48
C LYS A 315 -30.79 13.88 -19.31
N GLN A 316 -31.14 14.52 -20.42
CA GLN A 316 -31.94 15.74 -20.41
C GLN A 316 -33.32 15.50 -19.77
N LEU A 317 -34.01 14.41 -20.13
CA LEU A 317 -35.29 14.02 -19.54
C LEU A 317 -35.19 13.76 -18.03
N TYR A 318 -34.11 13.12 -17.58
CA TYR A 318 -33.87 12.84 -16.17
C TYR A 318 -33.57 14.12 -15.37
N LEU A 319 -32.73 15.01 -15.89
CA LEU A 319 -32.43 16.31 -15.28
C LEU A 319 -33.68 17.19 -15.21
N GLU A 320 -34.47 17.26 -16.27
CA GLU A 320 -35.73 18.00 -16.28
C GLU A 320 -36.72 17.47 -15.25
N ALA A 321 -36.79 16.15 -15.04
CA ALA A 321 -37.60 15.55 -14.00
C ALA A 321 -37.10 15.92 -12.58
N LEU A 322 -35.78 15.91 -12.36
CA LEU A 322 -35.15 16.29 -11.08
C LEU A 322 -35.39 17.75 -10.71
N HIS A 323 -35.43 18.67 -11.69
CA HIS A 323 -35.65 20.10 -11.45
C HIS A 323 -37.12 20.46 -11.17
N LYS A 324 -38.06 19.51 -11.26
CA LYS A 324 -39.47 19.79 -10.95
C LYS A 324 -39.63 20.00 -9.43
N PRO A 325 -40.42 21.01 -9.01
CA PRO A 325 -40.59 21.35 -7.59
C PRO A 325 -41.28 20.24 -6.77
N TYR A 326 -42.01 19.34 -7.42
CA TYR A 326 -42.65 18.18 -6.82
C TYR A 326 -42.94 17.12 -7.89
N GLY A 327 -42.89 15.85 -7.49
CA GLY A 327 -43.11 14.70 -8.36
C GLY A 327 -42.50 13.43 -7.78
N MET A 328 -42.82 12.28 -8.35
CA MET A 328 -42.24 11.00 -7.98
C MET A 328 -41.36 10.49 -9.13
N ILE A 329 -40.10 10.19 -8.84
CA ILE A 329 -39.18 9.50 -9.75
C ILE A 329 -39.01 8.07 -9.23
N LEU A 330 -39.31 7.07 -10.07
CA LEU A 330 -39.18 5.66 -9.73
C LEU A 330 -38.04 5.03 -10.51
N VAL A 331 -36.98 4.63 -9.82
CA VAL A 331 -35.84 3.91 -10.41
C VAL A 331 -36.00 2.42 -10.13
N THR A 332 -36.20 1.63 -11.19
CA THR A 332 -36.51 0.18 -11.10
C THR A 332 -35.49 -0.67 -11.85
N GLY A 333 -35.40 -1.95 -11.50
CA GLY A 333 -34.46 -2.91 -12.07
C GLY A 333 -34.07 -4.04 -11.08
N PRO A 334 -33.44 -5.13 -11.55
CA PRO A 334 -32.99 -6.24 -10.71
C PRO A 334 -31.82 -5.85 -9.79
N THR A 335 -31.45 -6.71 -8.84
CA THR A 335 -30.28 -6.47 -7.96
C THR A 335 -29.01 -6.24 -8.78
N GLY A 336 -28.20 -5.24 -8.41
CA GLY A 336 -26.97 -4.89 -9.14
C GLY A 336 -27.17 -3.97 -10.36
N SER A 337 -28.40 -3.60 -10.73
CA SER A 337 -28.67 -2.79 -11.93
C SER A 337 -28.37 -1.28 -11.78
N GLY A 338 -27.56 -0.86 -10.81
CA GLY A 338 -27.18 0.56 -10.65
C GLY A 338 -28.26 1.51 -10.10
N LYS A 339 -29.39 1.01 -9.55
CA LYS A 339 -30.49 1.87 -9.02
C LYS A 339 -30.02 2.86 -7.96
N THR A 340 -29.26 2.37 -6.97
CA THR A 340 -28.76 3.19 -5.86
C THR A 340 -27.84 4.28 -6.38
N VAL A 341 -26.89 3.93 -7.25
CA VAL A 341 -25.96 4.89 -7.86
C VAL A 341 -26.72 5.96 -8.63
N SER A 342 -27.69 5.57 -9.46
CA SER A 342 -28.52 6.50 -10.25
C SER A 342 -29.32 7.48 -9.39
N LEU A 343 -29.83 7.04 -8.24
CA LEU A 343 -30.55 7.89 -7.28
C LEU A 343 -29.62 8.85 -6.55
N TYR A 344 -28.46 8.37 -6.09
CA TYR A 344 -27.50 9.19 -5.34
C TYR A 344 -26.85 10.27 -6.21
N THR A 345 -26.65 10.01 -7.51
CA THR A 345 -26.14 11.01 -8.45
C THR A 345 -27.13 12.15 -8.74
N GLY A 346 -28.43 11.93 -8.56
CA GLY A 346 -29.47 12.93 -8.79
C GLY A 346 -29.75 13.84 -7.58
N LEU A 347 -29.22 13.50 -6.41
CA LEU A 347 -29.27 14.29 -5.18
C LEU A 347 -28.03 15.18 -5.07
#